data_AF-A0A538D491-F1
#
_entry.id   AF-A0A538D491-F1
#
_cell.length_a   1.000
_cell.length_b   1.000
_cell.length_c   1.000
_cell.angle_alpha   90.00
_cell.angle_beta   90.00
_cell.angle_gamma   90.00
#
_symmetry.space_group_name_H-M   'P 1'
#
loop_
_entity.id
_entity.type
_entity.pdbx_description
1 polymer ?
#
loop_
_entity_poly.entity_id
_entity_poly.type
_entity_poly.pdbx_seq_one_letter_code
_entity_poly.pdbx_strand_id
1 'polypeptide(L)'
;MNALTIAVFAPILVIVGILGFVIPLEKAATSGAPPYNIFHIVFGLTGIVLALVGNTPAIRTFNIGFGSIDLYQAVASRRHWWPEKIFRWTKVDDLLHIVIGLGLVAVGVLF
;
A
#
# COMPACT_ATOMS: atom_id res chain seq x y z
N MET A 1 -2.87 -6.09 -17.49
CA MET A 1 -2.52 -4.79 -16.85
C MET A 1 -1.73 -4.94 -15.55
N ASN A 2 -1.90 -6.08 -14.86
CA ASN A 2 -1.18 -6.44 -13.64
C ASN A 2 0.33 -6.14 -13.61
N ALA A 3 1.09 -6.52 -14.65
CA ALA A 3 2.54 -6.32 -14.70
C ALA A 3 2.95 -4.84 -14.75
N LEU A 4 2.23 -4.02 -15.53
CA LEU A 4 2.49 -2.58 -15.60
C LEU A 4 2.14 -1.89 -14.27
N THR A 5 1.01 -2.27 -13.68
CA THR A 5 0.57 -1.73 -12.39
C THR A 5 1.62 -1.97 -11.31
N ILE A 6 2.10 -3.21 -11.14
CA ILE A 6 3.09 -3.50 -10.10
C ILE A 6 4.44 -2.83 -10.39
N ALA A 7 4.85 -2.72 -11.66
CA ALA A 7 6.11 -2.08 -12.04
C ALA A 7 6.15 -0.59 -11.69
N VAL A 8 4.99 0.09 -11.69
CA VAL A 8 4.88 1.51 -11.31
C VAL A 8 4.58 1.66 -9.81
N PHE A 9 3.64 0.89 -9.30
CA PHE A 9 3.14 1.04 -7.94
C PHE A 9 4.16 0.63 -6.88
N ALA A 10 4.92 -0.45 -7.12
CA ALA A 10 5.85 -0.97 -6.14
C ALA A 10 7.02 -0.01 -5.81
N PRO A 11 7.66 0.67 -6.80
CA PRO A 11 8.60 1.76 -6.51
C PRO A 11 7.98 2.91 -5.72
N ILE A 12 6.72 3.29 -6.04
CA ILE A 12 6.01 4.36 -5.32
C ILE A 12 5.85 3.99 -3.84
N LEU A 13 5.48 2.74 -3.52
CA LEU A 13 5.38 2.27 -2.14
C LEU A 13 6.70 2.46 -1.38
N VAL A 14 7.84 2.08 -1.99
CA VAL A 14 9.16 2.26 -1.37
C VAL A 14 9.45 3.74 -1.12
N ILE A 15 9.19 4.60 -2.12
CA ILE A 15 9.42 6.05 -2.02
C ILE A 15 8.56 6.64 -0.90
N VAL A 16 7.27 6.33 -0.85
CA VAL A 16 6.36 6.82 0.19
C VAL A 16 6.80 6.35 1.58
N GLY A 17 7.19 5.07 1.71
CA GLY A 17 7.70 4.56 2.98
C GLY A 17 8.99 5.25 3.45
N ILE A 18 9.90 5.58 2.53
CA ILE A 18 11.10 6.37 2.86
C ILE A 18 10.72 7.80 3.25
N LEU A 19 9.85 8.46 2.47
CA LEU A 19 9.41 9.83 2.74
C LEU A 19 8.70 9.96 4.09
N GLY A 20 7.99 8.92 4.54
CA GLY A 20 7.37 8.88 5.87
C GLY A 20 8.37 8.97 7.03
N PHE A 21 9.66 8.69 6.81
CA PHE A 21 10.73 8.90 7.80
C PHE A 21 11.42 10.27 7.69
N VAL A 22 11.31 10.91 6.52
CA VAL A 22 12.06 12.14 6.19
C VAL A 22 11.21 13.39 6.39
N ILE A 23 9.91 13.32 6.05
CA ILE A 23 9.00 14.45 6.13
C ILE A 23 8.63 14.70 7.60
N PRO A 24 8.84 15.92 8.14
CA PRO A 24 8.43 16.27 9.48
C PRO A 24 6.92 16.08 9.68
N LEU A 25 6.52 15.60 10.87
CA LEU A 25 5.13 15.24 11.17
C LEU A 25 4.15 16.41 10.97
N GLU A 26 4.57 17.63 11.26
CA GLU A 26 3.77 18.85 11.09
C GLU A 26 3.54 19.22 9.61
N LYS A 27 4.25 18.59 8.67
CA LYS A 27 4.10 18.77 7.21
C LYS A 27 3.52 17.53 6.52
N ALA A 28 3.37 16.42 7.23
CA ALA A 28 2.91 15.16 6.66
C ALA A 28 1.38 15.12 6.53
N ALA A 29 0.87 14.74 5.36
CA ALA A 29 -0.56 14.52 5.14
C ALA A 29 -1.00 13.10 5.57
N THR A 30 -0.09 12.13 5.47
CA THR A 30 -0.26 10.72 5.81
C THR A 30 0.45 10.39 7.11
N SER A 31 0.17 9.22 7.68
CA SER A 31 0.88 8.74 8.86
C SER A 31 2.39 8.61 8.61
N GLY A 32 3.18 9.13 9.54
CA GLY A 32 4.64 8.94 9.61
C GLY A 32 5.06 7.86 10.61
N ALA A 33 4.13 6.98 11.04
CA ALA A 33 4.44 5.96 12.03
C ALA A 33 5.49 4.96 11.47
N PRO A 34 6.60 4.68 12.19
CA PRO A 34 7.65 3.78 11.70
C PRO A 34 7.15 2.41 11.21
N PRO A 35 6.22 1.72 11.91
CA PRO A 35 5.71 0.43 11.42
C PRO A 35 4.93 0.54 10.11
N TYR A 36 4.21 1.64 9.90
CA TYR A 36 3.47 1.91 8.66
C TYR A 36 4.44 2.20 7.50
N ASN A 37 5.49 2.96 7.74
CA ASN A 37 6.54 3.21 6.75
C ASN A 37 7.27 1.93 6.34
N ILE A 38 7.64 1.09 7.31
CA ILE A 38 8.28 -0.21 7.07
C ILE A 38 7.35 -1.13 6.26
N PHE A 39 6.05 -1.14 6.56
CA PHE A 39 5.06 -1.88 5.80
C PHE A 39 5.12 -1.53 4.31
N HIS A 40 5.10 -0.23 3.95
CA HIS A 40 5.20 0.17 2.55
C HIS A 40 6.52 -0.23 1.90
N ILE A 41 7.64 -0.09 2.60
CA ILE A 41 8.95 -0.48 2.06
C ILE A 41 8.98 -1.99 1.78
N VAL A 42 8.55 -2.82 2.73
CA VAL A 42 8.56 -4.28 2.57
C VAL A 42 7.68 -4.73 1.41
N PHE A 43 6.45 -4.21 1.31
CA PHE A 43 5.56 -4.57 0.22
C PHE A 43 5.99 -3.97 -1.12
N GLY A 44 6.57 -2.77 -1.13
CA GLY A 44 7.17 -2.17 -2.32
C GLY A 44 8.35 -2.98 -2.85
N LEU A 45 9.27 -3.40 -1.97
CA LEU A 45 10.38 -4.28 -2.36
C LEU A 45 9.88 -5.64 -2.86
N THR A 46 8.88 -6.22 -2.19
CA THR A 46 8.23 -7.46 -2.64
C THR A 46 7.64 -7.31 -4.04
N GLY A 47 6.93 -6.19 -4.28
CA GLY A 47 6.34 -5.91 -5.59
C GLY A 47 7.39 -5.70 -6.69
N ILE A 48 8.51 -5.05 -6.38
CA ILE A 48 9.63 -4.89 -7.32
C ILE A 48 10.21 -6.26 -7.69
N VAL A 49 10.44 -7.14 -6.72
CA VAL A 49 10.92 -8.51 -6.99
C VAL A 49 9.93 -9.27 -7.89
N LEU A 50 8.63 -9.19 -7.61
CA LEU A 50 7.61 -9.83 -8.44
C LEU A 50 7.59 -9.26 -9.87
N ALA A 51 7.74 -7.94 -10.02
CA ALA A 51 7.81 -7.27 -11.32
C ALA A 51 9.02 -7.74 -12.14
N LEU A 52 10.18 -7.91 -11.49
CA LEU A 52 11.41 -8.38 -12.13
C LEU A 52 11.34 -9.87 -12.51
N VAL A 53 10.73 -10.70 -11.67
CA VAL A 53 10.54 -12.14 -11.94
C VAL A 53 9.51 -12.37 -13.05
N GLY A 54 8.50 -11.50 -13.17
CA GLY A 54 7.49 -11.58 -14.23
C GLY A 54 6.48 -12.72 -14.06
N ASN A 55 6.35 -13.31 -12.86
CA ASN A 55 5.38 -14.37 -12.60
C ASN A 55 3.95 -13.79 -12.54
N THR A 56 3.21 -13.91 -13.64
CA THR A 56 1.86 -13.32 -13.79
C THR A 56 0.87 -13.74 -12.70
N PRO A 57 0.71 -15.04 -12.35
CA PRO A 57 -0.14 -15.44 -11.22
C PRO A 57 0.25 -14.77 -9.88
N ALA A 58 1.54 -14.70 -9.58
CA ALA A 58 2.02 -14.09 -8.34
C ALA A 58 1.79 -12.57 -8.31
N ILE A 59 2.04 -11.87 -9.42
CA ILE A 59 1.76 -10.44 -9.56
C ILE A 59 0.26 -10.16 -9.37
N ARG A 60 -0.60 -10.96 -10.02
CA ARG A 60 -2.05 -10.85 -9.89
C ARG A 60 -2.49 -11.04 -8.43
N THR A 61 -1.97 -12.07 -7.79
CA THR A 61 -2.24 -12.37 -6.37
C THR A 61 -1.79 -11.23 -5.46
N PHE A 62 -0.62 -10.64 -5.74
CA PHE A 62 -0.12 -9.48 -5.01
C PHE A 62 -1.04 -8.27 -5.15
N ASN A 63 -1.47 -7.91 -6.36
CA ASN A 63 -2.37 -6.76 -6.57
C ASN A 63 -3.69 -6.94 -5.82
N ILE A 64 -4.31 -8.13 -5.91
CA ILE A 64 -5.55 -8.43 -5.17
C ILE A 64 -5.29 -8.39 -3.65
N GLY A 65 -4.22 -9.04 -3.19
CA GLY A 65 -3.89 -9.16 -1.77
C GLY A 65 -3.59 -7.81 -1.13
N PHE A 66 -2.67 -7.04 -1.72
CA PHE A 66 -2.31 -5.71 -1.25
C PHE A 66 -3.51 -4.76 -1.31
N GLY A 67 -4.26 -4.77 -2.41
CA GLY A 67 -5.47 -3.96 -2.52
C GLY A 67 -6.53 -4.31 -1.48
N SER A 68 -6.67 -5.60 -1.15
CA SER A 68 -7.57 -6.04 -0.07
C SER A 68 -7.08 -5.60 1.32
N ILE A 69 -5.76 -5.58 1.55
CA ILE A 69 -5.17 -5.05 2.77
C ILE A 69 -5.47 -3.55 2.90
N ASP A 70 -5.31 -2.76 1.84
CA ASP A 70 -5.65 -1.34 1.86
C ASP A 70 -7.14 -1.13 2.22
N LEU A 71 -8.05 -1.84 1.57
CA LEU A 71 -9.49 -1.77 1.91
C LEU A 71 -9.76 -2.15 3.36
N TYR A 72 -9.08 -3.17 3.87
CA TYR A 72 -9.14 -3.52 5.28
C TYR A 72 -8.65 -2.39 6.17
N GLN A 73 -7.51 -1.75 5.87
CA GLN A 73 -6.95 -0.66 6.66
C GLN A 73 -7.92 0.53 6.76
N ALA A 74 -8.57 0.91 5.65
CA ALA A 74 -9.58 1.96 5.66
C ALA A 74 -10.80 1.63 6.56
N VAL A 75 -11.23 0.36 6.60
CA VAL A 75 -12.30 -0.07 7.51
C VAL A 75 -11.81 -0.15 8.95
N ALA A 76 -10.63 -0.70 9.17
CA ALA A 76 -10.01 -0.89 10.48
C ALA A 76 -9.76 0.44 11.18
N SER A 77 -9.31 1.46 10.43
CA SER A 77 -9.15 2.84 10.89
C SER A 77 -10.44 3.39 11.53
N ARG A 78 -11.59 3.22 10.87
CA ARG A 78 -12.89 3.70 11.37
C ARG A 78 -13.48 2.87 12.51
N ARG A 79 -13.09 1.60 12.60
CA ARG A 79 -13.59 0.66 13.61
C ARG A 79 -12.65 0.50 14.81
N HIS A 80 -11.54 1.20 14.80
CA HIS A 80 -10.46 1.08 15.78
C HIS A 80 -9.92 -0.35 15.92
N TRP A 81 -9.83 -1.07 14.79
CA TRP A 81 -9.31 -2.42 14.74
C TRP A 81 -7.80 -2.43 14.59
N TRP A 82 -7.19 -3.55 14.96
CA TRP A 82 -5.76 -3.76 14.74
C TRP A 82 -5.41 -3.65 13.23
N PRO A 83 -4.28 -3.03 12.83
CA PRO A 83 -3.24 -2.38 13.65
C PRO A 83 -3.36 -0.84 13.84
N GLU A 84 -4.55 -0.24 13.89
CA GLU A 84 -4.76 1.23 13.92
C GLU A 84 -3.84 1.96 14.91
N LYS A 85 -3.75 1.50 16.16
CA LYS A 85 -2.91 2.16 17.20
C LYS A 85 -1.43 2.21 16.86
N ILE A 86 -0.96 1.25 16.05
CA ILE A 86 0.43 1.11 15.64
C ILE A 86 0.68 1.94 14.37
N PHE A 87 -0.25 1.86 13.41
CA PHE A 87 -0.08 2.49 12.10
C PHE A 87 -0.53 3.95 12.09
N ARG A 88 -1.38 4.38 13.04
CA ARG A 88 -1.80 5.76 13.26
C ARG A 88 -2.32 6.45 11.99
N TRP A 89 -3.14 5.75 11.22
CA TRP A 89 -3.66 6.24 9.94
C TRP A 89 -4.39 7.59 10.09
N THR A 90 -4.24 8.43 9.09
CA THR A 90 -4.97 9.69 8.95
C THR A 90 -6.17 9.52 8.03
N LYS A 91 -7.03 10.55 7.95
CA LYS A 91 -8.14 10.56 6.97
C LYS A 91 -7.65 10.54 5.52
N VAL A 92 -6.44 11.05 5.27
CA VAL A 92 -5.82 11.02 3.94
C VAL A 92 -5.38 9.59 3.62
N ASP A 93 -4.81 8.87 4.60
CA ASP A 93 -4.50 7.44 4.45
C ASP A 93 -5.78 6.66 4.09
N ASP A 94 -6.88 6.85 4.82
CA ASP A 94 -8.15 6.16 4.52
C ASP A 94 -8.62 6.39 3.08
N LEU A 95 -8.52 7.63 2.58
CA LEU A 95 -8.92 7.96 1.21
C LEU A 95 -8.01 7.25 0.20
N LEU A 96 -6.69 7.30 0.41
CA LEU A 96 -5.72 6.64 -0.43
C LEU A 96 -5.94 5.13 -0.45
N HIS A 97 -6.14 4.50 0.72
CA HIS A 97 -6.43 3.08 0.86
C HIS A 97 -7.69 2.65 0.12
N ILE A 98 -8.77 3.45 0.17
CA ILE A 98 -9.98 3.13 -0.59
C ILE A 98 -9.71 3.19 -2.10
N VAL A 99 -9.12 4.29 -2.57
CA VAL A 99 -8.91 4.53 -4.01
C VAL A 99 -7.92 3.52 -4.61
N ILE A 100 -6.77 3.36 -3.95
CA ILE A 100 -5.71 2.43 -4.38
C ILE A 100 -6.19 0.99 -4.21
N GLY A 101 -6.80 0.66 -3.07
CA GLY A 101 -7.29 -0.68 -2.77
C GLY A 101 -8.31 -1.18 -3.80
N LEU A 102 -9.33 -0.37 -4.11
CA LEU A 102 -10.30 -0.69 -5.15
C LEU A 102 -9.63 -0.83 -6.52
N GLY A 103 -8.71 0.09 -6.85
CA GLY A 103 -7.99 0.07 -8.13
C GLY A 103 -7.16 -1.20 -8.32
N LEU A 104 -6.40 -1.61 -7.31
CA LEU A 104 -5.55 -2.80 -7.35
C LEU A 104 -6.37 -4.09 -7.41
N VAL A 105 -7.45 -4.20 -6.63
CA VAL A 105 -8.35 -5.35 -6.70
C VAL A 105 -9.02 -5.43 -8.08
N ALA A 106 -9.49 -4.31 -8.62
CA ALA A 106 -10.09 -4.27 -9.96
C ALA A 106 -9.07 -4.70 -11.04
N VAL A 107 -7.83 -4.20 -11.00
CA VAL A 107 -6.76 -4.64 -11.90
C VAL A 107 -6.48 -6.13 -11.77
N GLY A 108 -6.40 -6.63 -10.54
CA GLY A 108 -6.11 -8.04 -10.28
C GLY A 108 -7.25 -8.97 -10.70
N VAL A 109 -8.51 -8.56 -10.57
CA VAL A 109 -9.67 -9.41 -10.88
C VAL A 109 -10.02 -9.35 -12.37
N LEU A 110 -9.99 -8.16 -12.98
CA LEU A 110 -10.55 -7.91 -14.31
C LEU A 110 -9.52 -7.92 -15.45
N PHE A 111 -8.23 -7.74 -15.18
CA PHE A 111 -7.17 -7.51 -16.19
C PHE A 111 -5.86 -8.27 -15.89
#